data_AF-A0A3C0VWP3-F1
#
_entry.id   AF-A0A3C0VWP3-F1
#
_cell.length_a   1.000
_cell.length_b   1.000
_cell.length_c   1.000
_cell.angle_alpha   90.00
_cell.angle_beta   90.00
_cell.angle_gamma   90.00
#
_symmetry.space_group_name_H-M   'P 1'
#
loop_
_entity.id
_entity.type
_entity.pdbx_description
1 polymer ?
#
loop_
_entity_poly.entity_id
_entity_poly.type
_entity_poly.pdbx_seq_one_letter_code
_entity_poly.pdbx_strand_id
1 'polypeptide(L)'
;MNDNIRKLLILQDRDMKFLRLEDELESLDPEREATKRESLNRQQVLEQAKQHMIQLEVRRKDLDNDVEAKKEQIQKYAQQQLETRKNEEYTALGREIDHVKETISKIEDEELELMEEIDA
;
A
#
# COMPACT_ATOMS: atom_id res chain seq x y z
N MET A 1 -13.84 -12.28 74.64
CA MET A 1 -13.15 -12.40 73.34
C MET A 1 -12.57 -11.02 73.01
N ASN A 2 -11.26 -10.91 72.78
CA ASN A 2 -10.54 -9.63 72.80
C ASN A 2 -10.84 -8.81 71.53
N ASP A 3 -11.59 -7.71 71.67
CA ASP A 3 -12.13 -6.88 70.58
C ASP A 3 -11.02 -6.33 69.65
N ASN A 4 -9.81 -6.17 70.18
CA ASN A 4 -8.63 -5.76 69.44
C ASN A 4 -8.17 -6.81 68.42
N ILE A 5 -8.28 -8.11 68.75
CA ILE A 5 -7.93 -9.20 67.82
C ILE A 5 -8.89 -9.21 66.62
N ARG A 6 -10.18 -8.94 66.86
CA ARG A 6 -11.17 -8.83 65.78
C ARG A 6 -10.85 -7.67 64.83
N LYS A 7 -10.47 -6.50 65.38
CA LYS A 7 -10.08 -5.33 64.57
C LYS A 7 -8.83 -5.61 63.74
N LEU A 8 -7.83 -6.31 64.31
CA LEU A 8 -6.62 -6.70 63.59
C LEU A 8 -6.88 -7.70 62.45
N LEU A 9 -7.79 -8.66 62.63
CA LEU A 9 -8.17 -9.58 61.55
C LEU A 9 -8.89 -8.86 60.39
N ILE A 10 -9.73 -7.87 60.71
CA ILE A 10 -10.39 -7.05 59.68
C ILE A 10 -9.36 -6.21 58.92
N LEU A 11 -8.37 -5.64 59.63
CA LEU A 11 -7.29 -4.89 59.00
C LEU A 11 -6.47 -5.81 58.07
N GLN A 12 -6.08 -7.00 58.55
CA GLN A 12 -5.34 -7.97 57.75
C GLN A 12 -6.10 -8.39 56.47
N ASP A 13 -7.40 -8.67 56.55
CA ASP A 13 -8.21 -8.99 55.36
C ASP A 13 -8.26 -7.84 54.35
N ARG A 14 -8.32 -6.59 54.83
CA ARG A 14 -8.26 -5.40 53.98
C ARG A 14 -6.90 -5.21 53.34
N ASP A 15 -5.82 -5.40 54.09
CA ASP A 15 -4.45 -5.30 53.57
C ASP A 15 -4.18 -6.38 52.52
N MET A 16 -4.65 -7.61 52.73
CA MET A 16 -4.54 -8.68 51.75
C MET A 16 -5.34 -8.40 50.47
N LYS A 17 -6.53 -7.77 50.60
CA LYS A 17 -7.31 -7.33 49.44
C LYS A 17 -6.65 -6.18 48.71
N PHE A 18 -6.05 -5.23 49.43
CA PHE A 18 -5.31 -4.12 48.85
C PHE A 18 -4.13 -4.62 48.01
N LEU A 19 -3.29 -5.50 48.58
CA LEU A 19 -2.14 -6.07 47.86
C LEU A 19 -2.56 -6.82 46.60
N ARG A 20 -3.64 -7.62 46.66
CA ARG A 20 -4.16 -8.31 45.47
C ARG A 20 -4.61 -7.35 44.37
N LEU A 21 -5.33 -6.29 44.74
CA LEU A 21 -5.79 -5.29 43.78
C LEU A 21 -4.63 -4.47 43.20
N GLU A 22 -3.60 -4.21 44.00
CA GLU A 22 -2.38 -3.54 43.56
C GLU A 22 -1.60 -4.40 42.57
N ASP A 23 -1.40 -5.69 42.87
CA ASP A 23 -0.78 -6.65 41.95
C ASP A 23 -1.58 -6.78 40.64
N GLU A 24 -2.92 -6.85 40.73
CA GLU A 24 -3.80 -6.87 39.55
C GLU A 24 -3.66 -5.60 38.71
N LEU A 25 -3.64 -4.42 39.33
CA LEU A 25 -3.42 -3.14 38.64
C LEU A 25 -2.06 -3.06 37.96
N GLU A 26 -0.99 -3.47 38.65
CA GLU A 26 0.36 -3.50 38.08
C GLU A 26 0.46 -4.46 36.89
N SER A 27 -0.30 -5.57 36.91
CA SER A 27 -0.33 -6.53 35.81
C SER A 27 -1.09 -6.02 34.56
N LEU A 28 -2.04 -5.09 34.72
CA LEU A 28 -2.83 -4.54 33.62
C LEU A 28 -2.04 -3.53 32.77
N ASP A 29 -1.11 -2.79 33.37
CA ASP A 29 -0.31 -1.79 32.65
C ASP A 29 0.57 -2.37 31.52
N PRO A 30 1.34 -3.46 31.71
CA PRO A 30 2.09 -4.07 30.63
C PRO A 30 1.19 -4.65 29.53
N GLU A 31 0.02 -5.21 29.88
CA GLU A 31 -0.96 -5.69 28.89
C GLU A 31 -1.52 -4.53 28.04
N ARG A 32 -1.81 -3.39 28.68
CA ARG A 32 -2.28 -2.18 27.99
C ARG A 32 -1.21 -1.62 27.06
N GLU A 33 0.04 -1.55 27.52
CA GLU A 33 1.15 -1.06 26.69
C GLU A 33 1.46 -2.02 25.54
N ALA A 34 1.39 -3.34 25.75
CA ALA A 34 1.52 -4.33 24.69
C ALA A 34 0.43 -4.17 23.63
N THR A 35 -0.84 -4.09 24.05
CA THR A 35 -1.98 -3.89 23.15
C THR A 35 -1.87 -2.57 22.37
N LYS A 36 -1.42 -1.50 23.02
CA LYS A 36 -1.22 -0.19 22.40
C LYS A 36 -0.11 -0.23 21.35
N ARG A 37 1.01 -0.90 21.64
CA ARG A 37 2.10 -1.11 20.67
C ARG A 37 1.63 -1.93 19.48
N GLU A 38 0.87 -2.99 19.71
CA GLU A 38 0.33 -3.81 18.63
C GLU A 38 -0.63 -3.00 17.74
N SER A 39 -1.51 -2.21 18.35
CA SER A 39 -2.42 -1.31 17.63
C SER A 39 -1.67 -0.30 16.75
N LEU A 40 -0.62 0.34 17.29
CA LEU A 40 0.22 1.27 16.54
C LEU A 40 0.95 0.58 15.38
N ASN A 41 1.50 -0.61 15.60
CA ASN A 41 2.15 -1.39 14.55
C ASN A 41 1.17 -1.75 13.44
N ARG A 42 -0.04 -2.23 13.79
CA ARG A 42 -1.10 -2.52 12.82
C ARG A 42 -1.50 -1.28 12.03
N GLN A 43 -1.59 -0.12 12.69
CA GLN A 43 -1.91 1.14 12.04
C GLN A 43 -0.81 1.57 11.06
N GLN A 44 0.46 1.39 11.42
CA GLN A 44 1.59 1.67 10.53
C GLN A 44 1.61 0.74 9.31
N VAL A 45 1.38 -0.56 9.49
CA VAL A 45 1.30 -1.52 8.39
C VAL A 45 0.15 -1.17 7.45
N LEU A 46 -1.02 -0.82 7.99
CA LEU A 46 -2.17 -0.38 7.18
C LEU A 46 -1.85 0.88 6.37
N GLU A 47 -1.19 1.85 6.98
CA GLU A 47 -0.81 3.08 6.29
C GLU A 47 0.22 2.83 5.19
N GLN A 48 1.21 1.97 5.43
CA GLN A 48 2.17 1.54 4.43
C GLN A 48 1.49 0.83 3.25
N ALA A 49 0.55 -0.08 3.52
CA ALA A 49 -0.21 -0.77 2.48
C ALA A 49 -1.04 0.21 1.63
N LYS A 50 -1.69 1.20 2.26
CA LYS A 50 -2.42 2.26 1.54
C LYS A 50 -1.50 3.09 0.66
N GLN A 51 -0.35 3.50 1.18
CA GLN A 51 0.63 4.28 0.41
C GLN A 51 1.16 3.48 -0.78
N HIS A 52 1.42 2.19 -0.58
CA HIS A 52 1.84 1.31 -1.65
C HIS A 52 0.77 1.16 -2.74
N MET A 53 -0.49 0.95 -2.36
CA MET A 53 -1.61 0.89 -3.30
C MET A 53 -1.74 2.19 -4.12
N ILE A 54 -1.58 3.35 -3.47
CA ILE A 54 -1.59 4.65 -4.17
C ILE A 54 -0.43 4.74 -5.18
N GLN A 55 0.77 4.27 -4.81
CA GLN A 55 1.93 4.28 -5.71
C GLN A 55 1.72 3.39 -6.93
N LEU A 56 1.13 2.20 -6.74
CA LEU A 56 0.79 1.30 -7.85
C LEU A 56 -0.25 1.94 -8.79
N GLU A 57 -1.31 2.55 -8.24
CA GLU A 57 -2.33 3.26 -9.04
C GLU A 57 -1.75 4.44 -9.84
N VAL A 58 -0.83 5.21 -9.25
CA VAL A 58 -0.11 6.28 -9.96
C VAL A 58 0.71 5.70 -11.10
N ARG A 59 1.44 4.61 -10.86
CA ARG A 59 2.26 3.97 -11.89
C ARG A 59 1.41 3.41 -13.03
N ARG A 60 0.25 2.80 -12.75
CA ARG A 60 -0.69 2.33 -13.79
C ARG A 60 -1.10 3.50 -14.68
N LYS A 61 -1.49 4.61 -14.07
CA LYS A 61 -1.90 5.81 -14.79
C LYS A 61 -0.77 6.44 -15.61
N ASP A 62 0.47 6.36 -15.14
CA ASP A 62 1.62 6.82 -15.91
C ASP A 62 1.85 5.95 -17.17
N LEU A 63 1.70 4.63 -17.06
CA LEU A 63 1.75 3.71 -18.21
C LEU A 63 0.61 3.99 -19.21
N ASP A 64 -0.61 4.22 -18.72
CA ASP A 64 -1.76 4.64 -19.55
C ASP A 64 -1.45 5.90 -20.38
N ASN A 65 -0.90 6.94 -19.72
CA ASN A 65 -0.54 8.19 -20.37
C ASN A 65 0.56 7.97 -21.42
N ASP A 66 1.54 7.11 -21.15
CA ASP A 66 2.62 6.78 -22.07
C ASP A 66 2.08 6.04 -23.31
N VAL A 67 1.10 5.15 -23.14
CA VAL A 67 0.40 4.49 -24.25
C VAL A 67 -0.35 5.52 -25.10
N GLU A 68 -1.09 6.45 -24.49
CA GLU A 68 -1.78 7.52 -25.22
C GLU A 68 -0.80 8.38 -26.03
N ALA A 69 0.31 8.80 -25.42
CA ALA A 69 1.34 9.60 -26.10
C ALA A 69 1.95 8.86 -27.31
N LYS A 70 2.17 7.54 -27.20
CA LYS A 70 2.65 6.70 -28.32
C LYS A 70 1.58 6.51 -29.40
N LYS A 71 0.30 6.39 -29.03
CA LYS A 71 -0.82 6.36 -29.99
C LYS A 71 -0.89 7.66 -30.80
N GLU A 72 -0.69 8.82 -30.18
CA GLU A 72 -0.57 10.09 -30.89
C GLU A 72 0.65 10.13 -31.83
N GLN A 73 1.79 9.58 -31.39
CA GLN A 73 2.99 9.48 -32.22
C GLN A 73 2.74 8.64 -33.47
N ILE A 74 2.04 7.50 -33.35
CA ILE A 74 1.61 6.67 -34.48
C ILE A 74 0.73 7.47 -35.44
N GLN A 75 -0.24 8.23 -34.93
CA GLN A 75 -1.10 9.07 -35.77
C GLN A 75 -0.30 10.11 -36.57
N LYS A 76 0.69 10.75 -35.93
CA LYS A 76 1.59 11.71 -36.61
C LYS A 76 2.41 11.05 -37.71
N TYR A 77 2.97 9.86 -37.46
CA TYR A 77 3.72 9.12 -38.49
C TYR A 77 2.81 8.65 -39.63
N ALA A 78 1.60 8.18 -39.32
CA ALA A 78 0.62 7.78 -40.32
C ALA A 78 0.20 8.95 -41.22
N GLN A 79 0.01 10.14 -40.63
CA GLN A 79 -0.25 11.38 -41.38
C GLN A 79 0.92 11.71 -42.32
N GLN A 80 2.16 11.70 -41.82
CA GLN A 80 3.36 11.97 -42.63
C GLN A 80 3.52 10.95 -43.78
N GLN A 81 3.13 9.70 -43.54
CA GLN A 81 3.20 8.63 -44.52
C GLN A 81 2.23 8.87 -45.70
N LEU A 82 1.08 9.50 -45.46
CA LEU A 82 0.13 9.91 -46.50
C LEU A 82 0.61 11.13 -47.31
N GLU A 83 1.43 11.98 -46.70
CA GLU A 83 1.91 13.23 -47.29
C GLU A 83 3.18 13.05 -48.13
N THR A 84 4.03 12.05 -47.80
CA THR A 84 5.28 11.82 -48.53
C THR A 84 5.03 11.24 -49.94
N ARG A 85 5.83 11.72 -50.90
CA ARG A 85 5.87 11.20 -52.27
C ARG A 85 7.09 10.31 -52.53
N LYS A 86 7.96 10.11 -51.53
CA LYS A 86 9.16 9.27 -51.65
C LYS A 86 8.89 7.90 -51.03
N ASN A 87 9.14 6.84 -51.81
CA ASN A 87 8.89 5.47 -51.39
C ASN A 87 9.79 5.03 -50.21
N GLU A 88 11.02 5.55 -50.15
CA GLU A 88 11.95 5.29 -49.04
C GLU A 88 11.43 5.88 -47.72
N GLU A 89 10.95 7.12 -47.73
CA GLU A 89 10.36 7.78 -46.54
C GLU A 89 9.07 7.08 -46.11
N TYR A 90 8.22 6.68 -47.07
CA TYR A 90 7.01 5.91 -46.78
C TYR A 90 7.33 4.59 -46.06
N THR A 91 8.33 3.86 -46.55
CA THR A 91 8.75 2.58 -45.97
C THR A 91 9.39 2.77 -44.59
N ALA A 92 10.20 3.83 -44.41
CA ALA A 92 10.82 4.14 -43.13
C ALA A 92 9.78 4.50 -42.06
N LEU A 93 8.80 5.34 -42.39
CA LEU A 93 7.69 5.69 -41.48
C LEU A 93 6.87 4.47 -41.08
N GLY A 94 6.64 3.52 -42.01
CA GLY A 94 5.99 2.25 -41.69
C GLY A 94 6.75 1.45 -40.63
N ARG A 95 8.08 1.35 -40.74
CA ARG A 95 8.91 0.66 -39.75
C ARG A 95 8.88 1.36 -38.38
N GLU A 96 8.91 2.69 -38.36
CA GLU A 96 8.81 3.46 -37.12
C GLU A 96 7.45 3.25 -36.44
N ILE A 97 6.36 3.22 -37.20
CA ILE A 97 5.02 2.90 -36.68
C ILE A 97 5.00 1.51 -36.04
N ASP A 98 5.56 0.51 -36.71
CA ASP A 98 5.60 -0.86 -36.18
C ASP A 98 6.44 -0.96 -34.91
N HIS A 99 7.57 -0.25 -34.84
CA HIS A 99 8.39 -0.16 -33.62
C HIS A 99 7.63 0.50 -32.46
N VAL A 100 6.89 1.59 -32.73
CA VAL A 100 6.09 2.25 -31.69
C VAL A 100 4.95 1.33 -31.23
N LYS A 101 4.31 0.57 -32.13
CA LYS A 101 3.29 -0.44 -31.75
C LYS A 101 3.88 -1.55 -30.87
N GLU A 102 5.07 -2.05 -31.19
CA GLU A 102 5.74 -3.03 -30.35
C GLU A 102 6.05 -2.46 -28.95
N THR A 103 6.41 -1.18 -28.90
CA THR A 103 6.64 -0.49 -27.62
C THR A 103 5.35 -0.35 -26.81
N ILE A 104 4.21 -0.05 -27.46
CA ILE A 104 2.89 -0.02 -26.80
C ILE A 104 2.57 -1.39 -26.21
N SER A 105 2.74 -2.48 -26.98
CA SER A 105 2.47 -3.83 -26.50
C SER A 105 3.26 -4.15 -25.23
N LYS A 106 4.55 -3.77 -25.17
CA LYS A 106 5.39 -3.98 -23.98
C LYS A 106 4.91 -3.20 -22.76
N ILE A 107 4.36 -1.99 -22.97
CA ILE A 107 3.81 -1.19 -21.88
C ILE A 107 2.48 -1.78 -21.40
N GLU A 108 1.62 -2.23 -22.32
CA GLU A 108 0.37 -2.91 -21.99
C GLU A 108 0.63 -4.24 -21.24
N ASP A 109 1.70 -4.96 -21.57
CA ASP A 109 2.15 -6.12 -20.81
C ASP A 109 2.59 -5.74 -19.37
N GLU A 110 3.37 -4.66 -19.20
CA GLU A 110 3.76 -4.14 -17.88
C GLU A 110 2.55 -3.67 -17.06
N GLU A 111 1.56 -3.06 -17.72
CA GLU A 111 0.32 -2.62 -17.08
C GLU A 111 -0.48 -3.81 -16.55
N LEU A 112 -0.58 -4.90 -17.31
CA LEU A 112 -1.24 -6.13 -16.88
C LEU A 112 -0.56 -6.75 -15.66
N GLU A 113 0.77 -6.85 -15.66
CA GLU A 113 1.54 -7.34 -14.50
C GLU A 113 1.29 -6.47 -13.26
N LEU A 114 1.21 -5.15 -13.44
CA LEU A 114 0.93 -4.21 -12.36
C LEU A 114 -0.51 -4.34 -11.83
N MET A 115 -1.48 -4.58 -12.71
CA MET A 115 -2.87 -4.83 -12.31
C MET A 115 -3.00 -6.13 -11.51
N GLU A 116 -2.27 -7.18 -11.88
CA GLU A 116 -2.20 -8.42 -11.10
C GLU A 116 -1.57 -8.20 -9.71
N GLU A 117 -0.57 -7.32 -9.60
CA GLU A 117 0.02 -6.93 -8.29
C GLU A 117 -0.96 -6.14 -7.41
N ILE A 118 -1.82 -5.31 -8.01
CA ILE A 118 -2.84 -4.54 -7.28
C ILE A 118 -3.97 -5.44 -6.76
N ASP A 119 -4.37 -6.46 -7.53
CA ASP A 119 -5.47 -7.37 -7.19
C ASP A 119 -5.09 -8.46 -6.16
N ALA A 120 -3.78 -8.72 -5.97
CA ALA A 120 -3.24 -9.75 -5.07
C ALA A 120 -3.26 -9.36 -3.57
#